data_AF-A0A1C3FBM5-F1
#
_entry.id   AF-A0A1C3FBM5-F1
#
_cell.length_a   1.000
_cell.length_b   1.000
_cell.length_c   1.000
_cell.angle_alpha   90.00
_cell.angle_beta   90.00
_cell.angle_gamma   90.00
#
_symmetry.space_group_name_H-M   'P 1'
#
loop_
_entity.id
_entity.type
_entity.pdbx_description
1 polymer ?
#
loop_
_entity_poly.entity_id
_entity_poly.type
_entity_poly.pdbx_seq_one_letter_code
_entity_poly.pdbx_strand_id
1 'polypeptide(L)'
;MKTPGFTAEALEILKQKKGGKYNIIEIDPSYEPSEMETRLIYGIEFVQKRNTAIPCFENLENIVTDVKHLPDEARRDMILAMLSLKYTQSNSVCYVSNGQVIGVGAGQQSRIHCTRLAGDKADIWYIKQHPRVLNLKFKQEVGRPERDNAIDLFVRNNATEYELNILNDVLKEVPERLSESDKEKWLNNLKNVTLGSDAFFLFRDNIDRASKSGVKYIVQPGGSVRDDIVINSCNEYGITMVMTGLRLFHH
;
A
#
# COMPACT_ATOMS: atom_id res chain seq x y z
N MET A 1 17.91 11.24 3.87
CA MET A 1 17.24 11.70 2.64
C MET A 1 18.11 11.32 1.44
N LYS A 2 17.50 10.84 0.34
CA LYS A 2 18.18 10.52 -0.92
C LYS A 2 17.48 11.28 -2.05
N THR A 3 18.20 12.03 -2.89
CA THR A 3 17.62 12.85 -4.00
C THR A 3 18.73 13.19 -5.01
N PRO A 4 18.40 13.49 -6.28
CA PRO A 4 19.39 13.95 -7.28
C PRO A 4 20.00 15.32 -6.99
N GLY A 5 19.46 16.08 -6.03
CA GLY A 5 20.02 17.35 -5.61
C GLY A 5 19.20 18.02 -4.51
N PHE A 6 19.74 19.10 -3.95
CA PHE A 6 19.11 19.89 -2.89
C PHE A 6 19.20 21.38 -3.22
N THR A 7 18.11 22.11 -3.00
CA THR A 7 18.20 23.57 -2.85
C THR A 7 18.99 23.90 -1.58
N ALA A 8 19.72 25.02 -1.57
CA ALA A 8 20.50 25.46 -0.41
C ALA A 8 19.66 25.53 0.89
N GLU A 9 18.45 26.09 0.80
CA GLU A 9 17.53 26.21 1.94
C GLU A 9 17.13 24.84 2.52
N ALA A 10 16.70 23.90 1.67
CA ALA A 10 16.36 22.55 2.11
C ALA A 10 17.55 21.81 2.74
N LEU A 11 18.76 21.99 2.22
CA LEU A 11 19.95 21.34 2.76
C LEU A 11 20.27 21.83 4.18
N GLU A 12 20.16 23.14 4.43
CA GLU A 12 20.39 23.72 5.75
C GLU A 12 19.38 23.22 6.79
N ILE A 13 18.09 23.10 6.41
CA ILE A 13 17.07 22.51 7.27
C ILE A 13 17.40 21.04 7.58
N LEU A 14 17.80 20.25 6.58
CA LEU A 14 18.08 18.83 6.76
C LEU A 14 19.32 18.57 7.63
N LYS A 15 20.36 19.42 7.53
CA LYS A 15 21.57 19.34 8.37
C LYS A 15 21.27 19.48 9.85
N GLN A 16 20.26 20.25 10.23
CA GLN A 16 19.89 20.44 11.65
C GLN A 16 19.23 19.19 12.27
N LYS A 17 18.72 18.26 11.45
CA LYS A 17 18.01 17.07 11.96
C LYS A 17 18.96 16.12 12.69
N LYS A 18 18.43 15.44 13.72
CA LYS A 18 19.18 14.50 14.58
C LYS A 18 20.50 15.09 15.11
N GLY A 19 20.51 16.38 15.44
CA GLY A 19 21.69 17.07 15.97
C GLY A 19 22.89 17.02 15.02
N GLY A 20 22.68 17.24 13.72
CA GLY A 20 23.76 17.19 12.72
C GLY A 20 24.01 15.81 12.09
N LYS A 21 23.43 14.74 12.64
CA LYS A 21 23.75 13.35 12.23
C LYS A 21 22.75 12.76 11.23
N TYR A 22 21.88 13.58 10.65
CA TYR A 22 20.94 13.09 9.66
C TYR A 22 21.66 12.74 8.35
N ASN A 23 21.50 11.51 7.88
CA ASN A 23 22.15 11.04 6.67
C ASN A 23 21.50 11.67 5.42
N ILE A 24 22.30 12.39 4.63
CA ILE A 24 21.90 13.10 3.42
C ILE A 24 22.79 12.58 2.29
N ILE A 25 22.16 12.04 1.24
CA ILE A 25 22.85 11.43 0.12
C ILE A 25 22.34 12.07 -1.16
N GLU A 26 23.25 12.62 -1.95
CA GLU A 26 22.98 13.04 -3.32
C GLU A 26 23.29 11.87 -4.26
N ILE A 27 22.40 11.62 -5.23
CA ILE A 27 22.54 10.51 -6.18
C ILE A 27 22.74 11.10 -7.58
N ASP A 28 23.74 10.61 -8.30
CA ASP A 28 23.88 10.92 -9.73
C ASP A 28 22.68 10.36 -10.52
N PRO A 29 21.82 11.21 -11.11
CA PRO A 29 20.64 10.74 -11.86
C PRO A 29 21.00 10.04 -13.17
N SER A 30 22.25 10.15 -13.64
CA SER A 30 22.74 9.48 -14.85
C SER A 30 23.35 8.10 -14.59
N TYR A 31 23.49 7.70 -13.32
CA TYR A 31 24.03 6.39 -12.97
C TYR A 31 23.08 5.26 -13.38
N GLU A 32 23.64 4.29 -14.13
CA GLU A 32 22.96 3.04 -14.48
C GLU A 32 23.74 1.84 -13.88
N PRO A 33 23.07 0.92 -13.17
CA PRO A 33 23.71 -0.27 -12.61
C PRO A 33 24.00 -1.32 -13.68
N SER A 34 24.91 -2.26 -13.37
CA SER A 34 25.18 -3.41 -14.24
C SER A 34 23.93 -4.29 -14.42
N GLU A 35 23.82 -4.96 -15.57
CA GLU A 35 22.69 -5.87 -15.85
C GLU A 35 22.71 -7.11 -14.93
N MET A 36 23.90 -7.60 -14.59
CA MET A 36 24.07 -8.73 -13.69
C MET A 36 24.20 -8.25 -12.24
N GLU A 37 23.52 -8.94 -11.33
CA GLU A 37 23.64 -8.78 -9.88
C GLU A 37 24.01 -10.11 -9.21
N THR A 38 24.83 -10.02 -8.17
CA THR A 38 25.32 -11.17 -7.41
C THR A 38 24.97 -11.01 -5.94
N ARG A 39 24.49 -12.09 -5.31
CA ARG A 39 24.27 -12.17 -3.86
C ARG A 39 24.96 -13.41 -3.31
N LEU A 40 25.72 -13.24 -2.23
CA LEU A 40 26.35 -14.35 -1.50
C LEU A 40 25.41 -14.83 -0.39
N ILE A 41 25.04 -16.10 -0.41
CA ILE A 41 24.21 -16.74 0.63
C ILE A 41 24.92 -18.01 1.06
N TYR A 42 25.30 -18.07 2.34
CA TYR A 42 25.96 -19.24 2.93
C TYR A 42 27.19 -19.72 2.14
N GLY A 43 28.00 -18.78 1.65
CA GLY A 43 29.21 -19.07 0.87
C GLY A 43 28.96 -19.42 -0.61
N ILE A 44 27.71 -19.40 -1.07
CA ILE A 44 27.33 -19.68 -2.46
C ILE A 44 26.90 -18.38 -3.15
N GLU A 45 27.41 -18.14 -4.36
CA GLU A 45 27.02 -16.99 -5.18
C GLU A 45 25.78 -17.31 -6.00
N PHE A 46 24.75 -16.47 -5.85
CA PHE A 46 23.58 -16.43 -6.71
C PHE A 46 23.73 -15.26 -7.67
N VAL A 47 23.80 -15.56 -8.96
CA VAL A 47 24.03 -14.57 -10.02
C VAL A 47 22.83 -14.57 -10.96
N GLN A 48 22.24 -13.39 -11.19
CA GLN A 48 21.09 -13.24 -12.07
C GLN A 48 21.11 -11.92 -12.83
N LYS A 49 20.31 -11.81 -13.90
CA LYS A 49 19.97 -10.51 -14.48
C LYS A 49 19.05 -9.76 -13.51
N ARG A 50 19.33 -8.49 -13.26
CA ARG A 50 18.47 -7.62 -12.44
C ARG A 50 17.10 -7.42 -13.09
N ASN A 51 16.10 -7.10 -12.29
CA ASN A 51 14.77 -6.78 -12.79
C ASN A 51 14.73 -5.39 -13.47
N THR A 52 14.91 -5.37 -14.78
CA THR A 52 14.86 -4.17 -15.63
C THR A 52 13.46 -3.81 -16.11
N ALA A 53 12.43 -4.63 -15.84
CA ALA A 53 11.08 -4.39 -16.34
C ALA A 53 10.52 -3.06 -15.79
N ILE A 54 10.01 -2.20 -16.68
CA ILE A 54 9.42 -0.92 -16.31
C ILE A 54 7.90 -1.04 -16.53
N PRO A 55 7.09 -1.07 -15.45
CA PRO A 55 5.65 -0.98 -15.57
C PRO A 55 5.24 0.25 -16.39
N CYS A 56 4.51 0.02 -17.47
CA CYS A 56 4.05 1.03 -18.41
C CYS A 56 2.60 0.77 -18.83
N PHE A 57 1.99 1.73 -19.51
CA PHE A 57 0.55 1.64 -19.83
C PHE A 57 0.23 0.53 -20.84
N GLU A 58 1.20 0.13 -21.65
CA GLU A 58 1.11 -1.02 -22.57
C GLU A 58 0.92 -2.33 -21.79
N ASN A 59 1.38 -2.42 -20.53
CA ASN A 59 1.11 -3.59 -19.69
C ASN A 59 -0.37 -3.71 -19.31
N LEU A 60 -1.18 -2.67 -19.52
CA LEU A 60 -2.58 -2.61 -19.06
C LEU A 60 -3.61 -2.93 -20.15
N GLU A 61 -3.18 -3.38 -21.33
CA GLU A 61 -4.06 -3.62 -22.48
C GLU A 61 -4.95 -4.87 -22.32
N ASN A 62 -4.46 -5.88 -21.60
CA ASN A 62 -5.16 -7.16 -21.46
C ASN A 62 -6.18 -7.12 -20.30
N ILE A 63 -7.33 -6.49 -20.54
CA ILE A 63 -8.48 -6.51 -19.62
C ILE A 63 -9.27 -7.80 -19.81
N VAL A 64 -9.33 -8.63 -18.79
CA VAL A 64 -9.89 -10.00 -18.87
C VAL A 64 -11.33 -10.11 -18.37
N THR A 65 -11.83 -9.13 -17.61
CA THR A 65 -13.20 -9.08 -17.07
C THR A 65 -14.21 -8.50 -18.05
N ASP A 66 -15.51 -8.73 -17.84
CA ASP A 66 -16.59 -8.20 -18.67
C ASP A 66 -16.69 -6.67 -18.59
N VAL A 67 -16.42 -6.11 -17.41
CA VAL A 67 -16.27 -4.66 -17.23
C VAL A 67 -14.94 -4.24 -17.84
N LYS A 68 -15.01 -3.56 -18.98
CA LYS A 68 -13.84 -3.05 -19.73
C LYS A 68 -13.47 -1.60 -19.40
N HIS A 69 -14.27 -0.92 -18.59
CA HIS A 69 -14.00 0.47 -18.24
C HIS A 69 -12.75 0.57 -17.36
N LEU A 70 -11.75 1.30 -17.83
CA LEU A 70 -10.50 1.56 -17.12
C LEU A 70 -10.10 3.04 -17.32
N PRO A 71 -10.51 3.96 -16.41
CA PRO A 71 -10.21 5.38 -16.54
C PRO A 71 -8.73 5.67 -16.28
N ASP A 72 -8.24 6.83 -16.75
CA ASP A 72 -6.82 7.20 -16.64
C ASP A 72 -6.31 7.26 -15.20
N GLU A 73 -7.17 7.65 -14.25
CA GLU A 73 -6.84 7.61 -12.83
C GLU A 73 -6.55 6.19 -12.32
N ALA A 74 -7.35 5.21 -12.76
CA ALA A 74 -7.12 3.81 -12.44
C ALA A 74 -5.86 3.27 -13.13
N ARG A 75 -5.60 3.68 -14.38
CA ARG A 75 -4.36 3.32 -15.09
C ARG A 75 -3.14 3.84 -14.34
N ARG A 76 -3.13 5.11 -13.94
CA ARG A 76 -2.07 5.71 -13.10
C ARG A 76 -1.89 4.91 -11.81
N ASP A 77 -2.98 4.60 -11.11
CA ASP A 77 -2.94 3.90 -9.84
C ASP A 77 -2.45 2.45 -10.00
N MET A 78 -2.76 1.77 -11.12
CA MET A 78 -2.20 0.46 -11.48
C MET A 78 -0.69 0.51 -11.70
N ILE A 79 -0.19 1.51 -12.44
CA ILE A 79 1.26 1.70 -12.65
C ILE A 79 1.95 1.95 -11.31
N LEU A 80 1.39 2.80 -10.45
CA LEU A 80 1.94 3.05 -9.12
C LEU A 80 1.93 1.78 -8.25
N ALA A 81 0.88 0.96 -8.32
CA ALA A 81 0.83 -0.32 -7.62
C ALA A 81 1.95 -1.25 -8.10
N MET A 82 2.11 -1.43 -9.41
CA MET A 82 3.16 -2.27 -10.00
C MET A 82 4.56 -1.78 -9.63
N LEU A 83 4.82 -0.48 -9.72
CA LEU A 83 6.11 0.12 -9.32
C LEU A 83 6.39 -0.11 -7.84
N SER A 84 5.38 0.05 -6.98
CA SER A 84 5.52 -0.20 -5.54
C SER A 84 5.86 -1.67 -5.26
N LEU A 85 5.16 -2.59 -5.93
CA LEU A 85 5.34 -4.04 -5.77
C LEU A 85 6.70 -4.51 -6.26
N LYS A 86 7.20 -3.96 -7.38
CA LYS A 86 8.53 -4.25 -7.92
C LYS A 86 9.66 -4.07 -6.89
N TYR A 87 9.49 -3.15 -5.95
CA TYR A 87 10.48 -2.84 -4.90
C TYR A 87 10.01 -3.23 -3.49
N THR A 88 8.93 -4.01 -3.36
CA THR A 88 8.43 -4.50 -2.08
C THR A 88 8.82 -5.97 -1.90
N GLN A 89 9.40 -6.31 -0.76
CA GLN A 89 9.77 -7.69 -0.43
C GLN A 89 8.57 -8.64 -0.58
N SER A 90 8.76 -9.72 -1.32
CA SER A 90 7.70 -10.65 -1.72
C SER A 90 7.35 -11.67 -0.61
N ASN A 91 6.14 -12.20 -0.59
CA ASN A 91 5.02 -11.82 -1.49
C ASN A 91 4.37 -10.51 -1.05
N SER A 92 3.96 -9.71 -2.04
CA SER A 92 3.43 -8.37 -1.82
C SER A 92 2.11 -8.08 -2.54
N VAL A 93 1.29 -7.25 -1.91
CA VAL A 93 -0.02 -6.78 -2.40
C VAL A 93 -0.13 -5.30 -2.03
N CYS A 94 -0.63 -4.47 -2.96
CA CYS A 94 -0.65 -3.01 -2.82
C CYS A 94 -2.03 -2.45 -3.16
N TYR A 95 -2.62 -1.67 -2.27
CA TYR A 95 -3.82 -0.88 -2.47
C TYR A 95 -3.42 0.56 -2.73
N VAL A 96 -3.95 1.14 -3.81
CA VAL A 96 -3.64 2.48 -4.30
C VAL A 96 -4.94 3.23 -4.54
N SER A 97 -4.97 4.51 -4.18
CA SER A 97 -6.07 5.42 -4.46
C SER A 97 -5.53 6.82 -4.66
N ASN A 98 -6.06 7.55 -5.63
CA ASN A 98 -5.72 8.95 -5.91
C ASN A 98 -4.21 9.20 -6.07
N GLY A 99 -3.51 8.30 -6.77
CA GLY A 99 -2.08 8.45 -7.04
C GLY A 99 -1.18 8.24 -5.82
N GLN A 100 -1.66 7.59 -4.76
CA GLN A 100 -0.85 7.22 -3.61
C GLN A 100 -1.14 5.79 -3.11
N VAL A 101 -0.12 5.15 -2.57
CA VAL A 101 -0.29 3.89 -1.83
C VAL A 101 -1.04 4.18 -0.53
N ILE A 102 -2.13 3.45 -0.30
CA ILE A 102 -2.95 3.54 0.92
C ILE A 102 -2.79 2.30 1.81
N GLY A 103 -2.34 1.18 1.25
CA GLY A 103 -2.04 -0.03 2.01
C GLY A 103 -1.08 -0.94 1.26
N VAL A 104 -0.06 -1.48 1.94
CA VAL A 104 0.90 -2.41 1.33
C VAL A 104 1.25 -3.54 2.29
N GLY A 105 1.18 -4.76 1.78
CA GLY A 105 1.67 -5.98 2.43
C GLY A 105 3.00 -6.40 1.84
N ALA A 106 3.93 -6.80 2.70
CA ALA A 106 5.29 -7.16 2.33
C ALA A 106 5.76 -8.40 3.10
N GLY A 107 6.60 -9.22 2.47
CA GLY A 107 7.26 -10.37 3.09
C GLY A 107 6.31 -11.49 3.54
N GLN A 108 5.08 -11.53 3.01
CA GLN A 108 4.10 -12.51 3.43
C GLN A 108 4.24 -13.82 2.65
N GLN A 109 3.92 -14.94 3.28
CA GLN A 109 4.01 -16.27 2.66
C GLN A 109 2.71 -16.68 1.96
N SER A 110 1.56 -16.27 2.52
CA SER A 110 0.23 -16.54 1.99
C SER A 110 -0.34 -15.32 1.26
N ARG A 111 -0.84 -15.53 0.03
CA ARG A 111 -1.40 -14.46 -0.81
C ARG A 111 -2.60 -13.79 -0.15
N ILE A 112 -3.56 -14.57 0.36
CA ILE A 112 -4.73 -14.03 1.05
C ILE A 112 -4.37 -13.31 2.34
N HIS A 113 -3.37 -13.77 3.09
CA HIS A 113 -2.90 -13.05 4.28
C HIS A 113 -2.27 -11.70 3.90
N CYS A 114 -1.51 -11.66 2.80
CA CYS A 114 -0.97 -10.41 2.27
C CYS A 114 -2.09 -9.44 1.85
N THR A 115 -3.11 -9.95 1.15
CA THR A 115 -4.27 -9.15 0.73
C THR A 115 -5.07 -8.60 1.91
N ARG A 116 -5.27 -9.40 2.97
CA ARG A 116 -5.92 -8.96 4.22
C ARG A 116 -5.10 -7.90 4.93
N LEU A 117 -3.81 -8.15 5.16
CA LEU A 117 -2.91 -7.21 5.84
C LEU A 117 -2.80 -5.88 5.11
N ALA A 118 -2.67 -5.90 3.78
CA ALA A 118 -2.62 -4.70 2.96
C ALA A 118 -3.97 -3.96 2.97
N GLY A 119 -5.08 -4.69 2.90
CA GLY A 119 -6.43 -4.14 2.99
C GLY A 119 -6.70 -3.49 4.35
N ASP A 120 -6.29 -4.10 5.45
CA ASP A 120 -6.50 -3.55 6.80
C ASP A 120 -5.74 -2.23 6.97
N LYS A 121 -4.56 -2.09 6.36
CA LYS A 121 -3.83 -0.81 6.30
C LYS A 121 -4.58 0.24 5.49
N ALA A 122 -5.16 -0.12 4.35
CA ALA A 122 -5.97 0.78 3.53
C ALA A 122 -7.24 1.22 4.27
N ASP A 123 -7.89 0.30 4.98
CA ASP A 123 -9.08 0.60 5.80
C ASP A 123 -8.73 1.56 6.94
N ILE A 124 -7.63 1.31 7.66
CA ILE A 124 -7.15 2.23 8.70
C ILE A 124 -6.82 3.61 8.12
N TRP A 125 -6.15 3.68 6.96
CA TRP A 125 -5.86 4.94 6.27
C TRP A 125 -7.14 5.74 6.00
N TYR A 126 -8.23 5.07 5.59
CA TYR A 126 -9.49 5.73 5.31
C TYR A 126 -10.26 6.09 6.58
N ILE A 127 -10.28 5.23 7.60
CA ILE A 127 -10.92 5.49 8.90
C ILE A 127 -10.28 6.69 9.60
N LYS A 128 -8.97 6.91 9.43
CA LYS A 128 -8.29 8.11 9.97
C LYS A 128 -8.86 9.43 9.44
N GLN A 129 -9.60 9.40 8.34
CA GLN A 129 -10.26 10.56 7.74
C GLN A 129 -11.71 10.73 8.24
N HIS A 130 -12.20 9.85 9.09
CA HIS A 130 -13.54 9.94 9.66
C HIS A 130 -13.70 11.25 10.46
N PRO A 131 -14.84 11.97 10.39
CA PRO A 131 -15.03 13.25 11.07
C PRO A 131 -14.75 13.21 12.58
N ARG A 132 -15.13 12.14 13.30
CA ARG A 132 -14.79 11.98 14.73
C ARG A 132 -13.28 11.91 14.98
N VAL A 133 -12.49 11.39 14.04
CA VAL A 133 -11.02 11.30 14.13
C VAL A 133 -10.37 12.64 13.80
N LEU A 134 -10.81 13.28 12.71
CA LEU A 134 -10.31 14.60 12.30
C LEU A 134 -10.60 15.70 13.34
N ASN A 135 -11.67 15.55 14.12
CA ASN A 135 -12.09 16.50 15.15
C ASN A 135 -11.54 16.16 16.56
N LEU A 136 -10.60 15.23 16.69
CA LEU A 136 -9.97 14.93 17.99
C LEU A 136 -9.29 16.18 18.57
N LYS A 137 -9.62 16.49 19.83
CA LYS A 137 -9.11 17.68 20.52
C LYS A 137 -7.91 17.32 21.40
N PHE A 138 -6.71 17.55 20.89
CA PHE A 138 -5.46 17.32 21.63
C PHE A 138 -5.17 18.41 22.67
N LYS A 139 -4.49 18.05 23.77
CA LYS A 139 -3.92 19.01 24.72
C LYS A 139 -2.81 19.84 24.07
N GLN A 140 -2.54 21.03 24.57
CA GLN A 140 -1.64 21.99 23.89
C GLN A 140 -0.19 21.51 23.88
N GLU A 141 0.26 20.87 24.95
CA GLU A 141 1.63 20.37 25.13
C GLU A 141 1.98 19.10 24.33
N VAL A 142 1.01 18.48 23.65
CA VAL A 142 1.21 17.19 22.98
C VAL A 142 1.93 17.36 21.64
N GLY A 143 3.08 16.69 21.51
CA GLY A 143 3.87 16.63 20.28
C GLY A 143 3.22 15.83 19.16
N ARG A 144 3.71 15.99 17.93
CA ARG A 144 3.16 15.32 16.74
C ARG A 144 3.22 13.78 16.84
N PRO A 145 4.33 13.14 17.27
CA PRO A 145 4.37 11.68 17.38
C PRO A 145 3.32 11.10 18.33
N GLU A 146 3.07 11.77 19.45
CA GLU A 146 2.07 11.37 20.43
C GLU A 146 0.65 11.49 19.86
N ARG A 147 0.38 12.54 19.08
CA ARG A 147 -0.90 12.69 18.36
C ARG A 147 -1.09 11.57 17.34
N ASP A 148 -0.07 11.26 16.54
CA ASP A 148 -0.14 10.21 15.52
C ASP A 148 -0.42 8.84 16.16
N ASN A 149 0.24 8.53 17.28
CA ASN A 149 0.00 7.30 18.05
C ASN A 149 -1.42 7.26 18.64
N ALA A 150 -1.91 8.37 19.19
CA ALA A 150 -3.25 8.46 19.74
C ALA A 150 -4.33 8.26 18.65
N ILE A 151 -4.14 8.83 17.45
CA ILE A 151 -5.04 8.61 16.31
C ILE A 151 -5.04 7.13 15.92
N ASP A 152 -3.88 6.50 15.84
CA ASP A 152 -3.74 5.09 15.47
C ASP A 152 -4.43 4.18 16.49
N LEU A 153 -4.22 4.45 17.78
CA LEU A 153 -4.88 3.76 18.88
C LEU A 153 -6.40 3.95 18.85
N PHE A 154 -6.87 5.17 18.57
CA PHE A 154 -8.30 5.48 18.53
C PHE A 154 -9.03 4.66 17.47
N VAL A 155 -8.41 4.39 16.32
CA VAL A 155 -9.04 3.67 15.19
C VAL A 155 -8.93 2.14 15.25
N ARG A 156 -7.93 1.58 15.94
CA ARG A 156 -7.68 0.12 16.01
C ARG A 156 -8.73 -0.66 16.80
N ASN A 157 -9.15 -1.82 16.31
CA ASN A 157 -10.18 -2.65 16.98
C ASN A 157 -9.65 -3.39 18.22
N ASN A 158 -8.36 -3.72 18.24
CA ASN A 158 -7.73 -4.65 19.17
C ASN A 158 -6.88 -3.96 20.25
N ALA A 159 -7.24 -2.73 20.62
CA ALA A 159 -6.57 -2.01 21.70
C ALA A 159 -7.02 -2.51 23.07
N THR A 160 -6.06 -2.72 23.98
CA THR A 160 -6.33 -3.05 25.38
C THR A 160 -6.86 -1.83 26.14
N GLU A 161 -7.56 -2.06 27.26
CA GLU A 161 -8.00 -0.97 28.15
C GLU A 161 -6.82 -0.11 28.63
N TYR A 162 -5.68 -0.75 28.93
CA TYR A 162 -4.46 -0.05 29.32
C TYR A 162 -3.96 0.91 28.23
N GLU A 163 -3.89 0.44 26.98
CA GLU A 163 -3.50 1.30 25.86
C GLU A 163 -4.51 2.45 25.69
N LEU A 164 -5.81 2.17 25.77
CA LEU A 164 -6.85 3.20 25.63
C LEU A 164 -6.79 4.27 26.71
N ASN A 165 -6.31 3.94 27.92
CA ASN A 165 -6.12 4.94 28.96
C ASN A 165 -5.09 6.02 28.58
N ILE A 166 -4.14 5.73 27.68
CA ILE A 166 -3.17 6.71 27.15
C ILE A 166 -3.89 7.87 26.46
N LEU A 167 -5.10 7.65 25.90
CA LEU A 167 -5.87 8.71 25.26
C LEU A 167 -6.25 9.82 26.25
N ASN A 168 -6.44 9.51 27.54
CA ASN A 168 -6.74 10.51 28.58
C ASN A 168 -5.56 11.46 28.83
N ASP A 169 -4.34 11.00 28.57
CA ASP A 169 -3.13 11.82 28.75
C ASP A 169 -2.95 12.80 27.58
N VAL A 170 -3.46 12.45 26.40
CA VAL A 170 -3.19 13.16 25.14
C VAL A 170 -4.37 14.03 24.68
N LEU A 171 -5.61 13.58 24.91
CA LEU A 171 -6.82 14.28 24.49
C LEU A 171 -7.40 15.14 25.62
N LYS A 172 -8.00 16.27 25.28
CA LYS A 172 -8.76 17.11 26.23
C LYS A 172 -10.01 16.41 26.74
N GLU A 173 -10.63 15.63 25.87
CA GLU A 173 -11.81 14.83 26.10
C GLU A 173 -11.71 13.63 25.17
N VAL A 174 -11.94 12.41 25.68
CA VAL A 174 -11.94 11.20 24.88
C VAL A 174 -13.35 10.99 24.34
N PRO A 175 -13.60 11.19 23.03
CA PRO A 175 -14.93 10.97 22.48
C PRO A 175 -15.25 9.48 22.40
N GLU A 176 -16.52 9.15 22.20
CA GLU A 176 -16.94 7.79 21.91
C GLU A 176 -16.17 7.24 20.70
N ARG A 177 -15.56 6.07 20.89
CA ARG A 177 -14.80 5.40 19.84
C ARG A 177 -15.74 4.91 18.74
N LEU A 178 -15.20 4.77 17.54
CA LEU A 178 -15.94 4.19 16.43
C LEU A 178 -16.25 2.72 16.73
N SER A 179 -17.54 2.38 16.74
CA SER A 179 -17.99 0.99 16.76
C SER A 179 -17.61 0.29 15.44
N GLU A 180 -17.63 -1.04 15.42
CA GLU A 180 -17.43 -1.79 14.17
C GLU A 180 -18.46 -1.38 13.10
N SER A 181 -19.72 -1.16 13.50
CA SER A 181 -20.76 -0.68 12.58
C SER A 181 -20.48 0.72 12.03
N ASP A 182 -19.95 1.64 12.85
CA ASP A 182 -19.54 2.97 12.37
C ASP A 182 -18.42 2.85 11.33
N LYS A 183 -17.44 1.99 11.57
CA LYS A 183 -16.32 1.75 10.66
C LYS A 183 -16.78 1.15 9.35
N GLU A 184 -17.63 0.12 9.39
CA GLU A 184 -18.20 -0.49 8.18
C GLU A 184 -18.99 0.52 7.35
N LYS A 185 -19.86 1.32 7.99
CA LYS A 185 -20.60 2.40 7.31
C LYS A 185 -19.67 3.42 6.67
N TRP A 186 -18.59 3.79 7.36
CA TRP A 186 -17.60 4.70 6.80
C TRP A 186 -16.88 4.09 5.60
N LEU A 187 -16.34 2.89 5.75
CA LEU A 187 -15.61 2.15 4.70
C LEU A 187 -16.47 1.90 3.45
N ASN A 188 -17.80 1.78 3.59
CA ASN A 188 -18.70 1.68 2.43
C ASN A 188 -18.64 2.90 1.50
N ASN A 189 -18.09 4.04 1.94
CA ASN A 189 -17.87 5.23 1.12
C ASN A 189 -16.51 5.24 0.40
N LEU A 190 -15.58 4.34 0.77
CA LEU A 190 -14.34 4.14 0.02
C LEU A 190 -14.66 3.46 -1.32
N LYS A 191 -14.28 4.11 -2.42
CA LYS A 191 -14.55 3.66 -3.80
C LYS A 191 -13.33 3.90 -4.68
N ASN A 192 -13.35 3.29 -5.86
CA ASN A 192 -12.34 3.49 -6.91
C ASN A 192 -10.92 3.16 -6.47
N VAL A 193 -10.76 2.18 -5.57
CA VAL A 193 -9.44 1.72 -5.14
C VAL A 193 -8.89 0.74 -6.17
N THR A 194 -7.58 0.82 -6.40
CA THR A 194 -6.83 -0.11 -7.25
C THR A 194 -6.05 -1.08 -6.39
N LEU A 195 -6.10 -2.36 -6.71
CA LEU A 195 -5.31 -3.42 -6.10
C LEU A 195 -4.27 -3.94 -7.09
N GLY A 196 -3.00 -3.98 -6.70
CA GLY A 196 -1.95 -4.68 -7.40
C GLY A 196 -1.47 -5.93 -6.65
N SER A 197 -1.06 -6.96 -7.38
CA SER A 197 -0.33 -8.11 -6.81
C SER A 197 0.93 -8.47 -7.61
N ASP A 198 2.01 -8.79 -6.90
CA ASP A 198 3.28 -9.18 -7.52
C ASP A 198 3.26 -10.58 -8.18
N ALA A 199 2.26 -11.40 -7.88
CA ALA A 199 1.97 -12.67 -8.54
C ALA A 199 0.46 -12.89 -8.68
N PHE A 200 0.07 -13.98 -9.33
CA PHE A 200 -1.33 -14.29 -9.56
C PHE A 200 -2.10 -14.61 -8.27
N PHE A 201 -3.41 -14.37 -8.30
CA PHE A 201 -4.35 -14.85 -7.29
C PHE A 201 -4.79 -16.29 -7.61
N LEU A 202 -4.85 -17.14 -6.59
CA LEU A 202 -5.24 -18.55 -6.73
C LEU A 202 -6.74 -18.78 -6.47
N PHE A 203 -7.37 -17.93 -5.66
CA PHE A 203 -8.72 -18.13 -5.14
C PHE A 203 -9.47 -16.80 -5.05
N ARG A 204 -10.81 -16.88 -5.09
CA ARG A 204 -11.73 -15.73 -5.02
C ARG A 204 -11.64 -14.94 -3.72
N ASP A 205 -11.14 -15.55 -2.65
CA ASP A 205 -11.05 -14.93 -1.32
C ASP A 205 -10.25 -13.61 -1.30
N ASN A 206 -9.30 -13.46 -2.22
CA ASN A 206 -8.55 -12.23 -2.43
C ASN A 206 -9.46 -11.11 -2.98
N ILE A 207 -10.33 -11.46 -3.93
CA ILE A 207 -11.29 -10.54 -4.56
C ILE A 207 -12.39 -10.19 -3.56
N ASP A 208 -12.90 -11.18 -2.82
CA ASP A 208 -13.89 -11.00 -1.76
C ASP A 208 -13.37 -10.07 -0.65
N ARG A 209 -12.08 -10.17 -0.28
CA ARG A 209 -11.45 -9.23 0.68
C ARG A 209 -11.25 -7.85 0.08
N ALA A 210 -10.81 -7.76 -1.17
CA ALA A 210 -10.54 -6.50 -1.84
C ALA A 210 -11.79 -5.65 -2.03
N SER A 211 -12.91 -6.28 -2.38
CA SER A 211 -14.20 -5.59 -2.60
C SER A 211 -14.69 -4.85 -1.35
N LYS A 212 -14.36 -5.35 -0.15
CA LYS A 212 -14.67 -4.70 1.14
C LYS A 212 -13.93 -3.37 1.36
N SER A 213 -12.80 -3.15 0.67
CA SER A 213 -12.00 -1.92 0.75
C SER A 213 -12.18 -1.03 -0.49
N GLY A 214 -13.35 -1.08 -1.13
CA GLY A 214 -13.68 -0.18 -2.23
C GLY A 214 -12.96 -0.45 -3.55
N VAL A 215 -12.34 -1.62 -3.71
CA VAL A 215 -11.60 -1.98 -4.92
C VAL A 215 -12.53 -2.08 -6.13
N LYS A 216 -12.16 -1.40 -7.20
CA LYS A 216 -12.82 -1.46 -8.52
C LYS A 216 -11.90 -1.82 -9.66
N TYR A 217 -10.59 -1.81 -9.42
CA TYR A 217 -9.56 -2.06 -10.42
C TYR A 217 -8.52 -3.02 -9.85
N ILE A 218 -8.15 -4.06 -10.58
CA ILE A 218 -7.15 -5.05 -10.17
C ILE A 218 -6.11 -5.23 -11.27
N VAL A 219 -4.84 -5.24 -10.90
CA VAL A 219 -3.72 -5.59 -11.79
C VAL A 219 -2.90 -6.73 -11.20
N GLN A 220 -2.68 -7.78 -11.98
CA GLN A 220 -1.89 -8.95 -11.61
C GLN A 220 -1.22 -9.56 -12.85
N PRO A 221 -0.23 -10.45 -12.73
CA PRO A 221 0.35 -11.10 -13.91
C PRO A 221 -0.57 -12.07 -14.65
N GLY A 222 -1.48 -12.75 -13.94
CA GLY A 222 -2.20 -13.92 -14.48
C GLY A 222 -1.31 -15.18 -14.58
N GLY A 223 -1.82 -16.24 -15.21
CA GLY A 223 -1.11 -17.51 -15.39
C GLY A 223 -1.44 -18.57 -14.32
N SER A 224 -2.54 -18.41 -13.60
CA SER A 224 -3.05 -19.40 -12.64
C SER A 224 -3.92 -20.43 -13.36
N VAL A 225 -3.82 -21.70 -12.99
CA VAL A 225 -4.78 -22.75 -13.42
C VAL A 225 -6.22 -22.47 -12.94
N ARG A 226 -6.42 -21.47 -12.08
CA ARG A 226 -7.71 -21.05 -11.51
C ARG A 226 -8.10 -19.62 -11.92
N ASP A 227 -7.48 -19.06 -12.95
CA ASP A 227 -7.76 -17.69 -13.39
C ASP A 227 -9.26 -17.46 -13.67
N ASP A 228 -9.96 -18.43 -14.26
CA ASP A 228 -11.41 -18.35 -14.52
C ASP A 228 -12.23 -18.05 -13.26
N ILE A 229 -11.89 -18.69 -12.13
CA ILE A 229 -12.61 -18.48 -10.85
C ILE A 229 -12.41 -17.04 -10.37
N VAL A 230 -11.19 -16.52 -10.51
CA VAL A 230 -10.83 -15.18 -10.07
C VAL A 230 -11.47 -14.13 -10.99
N ILE A 231 -11.45 -14.34 -12.30
CA ILE A 231 -12.10 -13.46 -13.30
C ILE A 231 -13.60 -13.41 -13.05
N ASN A 232 -14.25 -14.57 -12.89
CA ASN A 232 -15.69 -14.65 -12.62
C ASN A 232 -16.06 -13.91 -11.33
N SER A 233 -15.28 -14.04 -10.25
CA SER A 233 -15.53 -13.28 -9.03
C SER A 233 -15.37 -11.75 -9.22
N CYS A 234 -14.46 -11.30 -10.09
CA CYS A 234 -14.37 -9.88 -10.43
C CYS A 234 -15.60 -9.40 -11.21
N ASN A 235 -16.10 -10.22 -12.14
CA ASN A 235 -17.33 -9.93 -12.87
C ASN A 235 -18.54 -9.82 -11.91
N GLU A 236 -18.66 -10.73 -10.92
CA GLU A 236 -19.70 -10.67 -9.87
C GLU A 236 -19.69 -9.34 -9.11
N TYR A 237 -18.52 -8.79 -8.81
CA TYR A 237 -18.37 -7.51 -8.09
C TYR A 237 -18.33 -6.27 -8.99
N GLY A 238 -18.38 -6.45 -10.32
CA GLY A 238 -18.16 -5.39 -11.29
C GLY A 238 -16.81 -4.69 -11.09
N ILE A 239 -15.75 -5.49 -11.00
CA ILE A 239 -14.34 -5.08 -10.87
C ILE A 239 -13.65 -5.30 -12.22
N THR A 240 -12.93 -4.29 -12.68
CA THR A 240 -12.09 -4.40 -13.88
C THR A 240 -10.75 -5.06 -13.50
N MET A 241 -10.38 -6.16 -14.16
CA MET A 241 -9.08 -6.83 -13.96
C MET A 241 -8.21 -6.80 -15.21
N VAL A 242 -6.95 -6.45 -15.01
CA VAL A 242 -5.86 -6.50 -15.99
C VAL A 242 -4.89 -7.64 -15.67
N MET A 243 -4.52 -8.41 -16.68
CA MET A 243 -3.48 -9.44 -16.60
C MET A 243 -2.24 -9.05 -17.42
N THR A 244 -1.14 -8.72 -16.75
CA THR A 244 0.04 -8.09 -17.38
C THR A 244 1.06 -9.08 -17.94
N GLY A 245 1.02 -10.35 -17.54
CA GLY A 245 2.10 -11.31 -17.78
C GLY A 245 3.41 -11.03 -17.04
N LEU A 246 3.48 -9.97 -16.23
CA LEU A 246 4.70 -9.52 -15.56
C LEU A 246 4.67 -9.84 -14.07
N ARG A 247 5.45 -10.85 -13.65
CA ARG A 247 5.66 -11.18 -12.23
C ARG A 247 6.72 -10.28 -11.61
N LEU A 248 6.46 -9.77 -10.40
CA LEU A 248 7.25 -8.72 -9.76
C LEU A 248 7.88 -9.16 -8.42
N PHE A 249 8.40 -10.39 -8.35
CA PHE A 249 9.05 -10.85 -7.12
C PHE A 249 10.31 -10.07 -6.78
N HIS A 250 10.49 -9.81 -5.48
CA HIS A 250 11.65 -9.13 -4.91
C HIS A 250 12.04 -9.77 -3.58
N HIS A 251 13.31 -10.16 -3.45
CA HIS A 251 13.90 -10.78 -2.26
C HIS A 251 15.25 -10.15 -1.95
#